data_AF-A0A447RHR1-F1
#
_entry.id   AF-A0A447RHR1-F1
#
_cell.length_a   1.000
_cell.length_b   1.000
_cell.length_c   1.000
_cell.angle_alpha   90.00
_cell.angle_beta   90.00
_cell.angle_gamma   90.00
#
_symmetry.space_group_name_H-M   'P 1'
#
loop_
_entity.id
_entity.type
_entity.pdbx_description
1 polymer ?
#
loop_
_entity_poly.entity_id
_entity_poly.type
_entity_poly.pdbx_seq_one_letter_code
_entity_poly.pdbx_strand_id
1 'polypeptide(L)'
;MYAVLMKQMLYLKMLAWLEDNIYCNPAIDDLAQYMGYSRRFVYDVFYQYGQLPIGQYIRLRRLTIAAVSLRLTRQPIAAIAWQLSYDSPQTFSRGV
;
A
#
# COMPACT_ATOMS: atom_id res chain seq x y z
N MET A 1 15.89 -11.65 -21.22
CA MET A 1 14.57 -12.29 -20.99
C MET A 1 14.40 -12.75 -19.54
N TYR A 2 15.24 -13.65 -19.01
CA TYR A 2 15.11 -14.18 -17.63
C TYR A 2 15.12 -13.14 -16.50
N ALA A 3 15.98 -12.12 -16.59
CA ALA A 3 16.05 -11.07 -15.57
C ALA A 3 14.76 -10.22 -15.47
N VAL A 4 14.06 -10.02 -16.59
CA VAL A 4 12.78 -9.27 -16.64
C VAL A 4 11.67 -10.07 -15.98
N LEU A 5 11.59 -11.38 -16.27
CA LEU A 5 10.63 -12.29 -15.64
C LEU A 5 10.86 -12.39 -14.13
N MET A 6 12.12 -12.46 -13.69
CA MET A 6 12.46 -12.50 -12.26
C MET A 6 11.98 -11.24 -11.53
N LYS A 7 12.26 -10.06 -12.07
CA LYS A 7 11.83 -8.78 -11.47
C LYS A 7 10.31 -8.64 -11.45
N GLN A 8 9.61 -9.14 -12.47
CA GLN A 8 8.14 -9.15 -12.50
C GLN A 8 7.57 -10.06 -11.39
N MET A 9 8.14 -11.25 -11.17
CA MET A 9 7.74 -12.12 -10.07
C MET A 9 7.99 -11.46 -8.70
N LEU A 10 9.12 -10.75 -8.58
CA LEU A 10 9.48 -10.00 -7.38
C LEU A 10 8.44 -8.91 -7.09
N TYR A 11 8.02 -8.16 -8.11
CA TYR A 11 6.95 -7.17 -8.00
C TYR A 11 5.62 -7.78 -7.54
N LEU A 12 5.20 -8.92 -8.10
CA LEU A 12 3.97 -9.60 -7.68
C LEU A 12 4.05 -10.04 -6.21
N LYS A 13 5.21 -10.53 -5.76
CA LYS A 13 5.42 -10.88 -4.35
C LYS A 13 5.36 -9.65 -3.43
N MET A 14 5.91 -8.51 -3.85
CA MET A 14 5.80 -7.26 -3.11
C MET A 14 4.35 -6.80 -2.99
N LEU A 15 3.57 -6.87 -4.07
CA LEU A 15 2.16 -6.52 -4.06
C LEU A 15 1.35 -7.41 -3.12
N ALA A 16 1.55 -8.73 -3.19
CA ALA A 16 0.84 -9.66 -2.32
C ALA A 16 1.10 -9.36 -0.84
N TRP A 17 2.35 -9.07 -0.49
CA TRP A 17 2.70 -8.70 0.89
C TRP A 17 2.09 -7.36 1.31
N LEU A 18 2.09 -6.35 0.43
CA LEU A 18 1.47 -5.05 0.70
C LEU A 18 -0.03 -5.14 0.91
N GLU A 19 -0.72 -5.95 0.11
CA GLU A 19 -2.17 -6.17 0.24
C GLU A 19 -2.53 -6.85 1.57
N ASP A 20 -1.73 -7.84 1.99
CA ASP A 20 -1.90 -8.53 3.27
C ASP A 20 -1.65 -7.59 4.46
N ASN A 21 -0.69 -6.68 4.33
CA ASN A 21 -0.28 -5.77 5.41
C ASN A 21 -0.93 -4.39 5.33
N ILE A 22 -1.86 -4.14 4.41
CA ILE A 22 -2.35 -2.78 4.09
C ILE A 22 -2.97 -2.03 5.28
N TYR A 23 -3.58 -2.78 6.21
CA TYR A 23 -4.23 -2.25 7.41
C TYR A 23 -3.22 -1.80 8.48
N CYS A 24 -2.01 -2.37 8.46
CA CYS A 24 -0.93 -2.08 9.42
C CYS A 24 -0.08 -0.86 9.03
N ASN A 25 -0.43 -0.15 7.94
CA ASN A 25 0.33 0.99 7.41
C ASN A 25 1.81 0.65 7.13
N PRO A 26 2.08 -0.29 6.20
CA PRO A 26 3.43 -0.79 5.97
C PRO A 26 4.33 0.28 5.37
N ALA A 27 5.58 0.37 5.82
CA ALA A 27 6.60 1.22 5.22
C ALA A 27 7.40 0.44 4.15
N ILE A 28 8.14 1.18 3.32
CA ILE A 28 9.05 0.57 2.35
C ILE A 28 10.19 -0.21 3.03
N ASP A 29 10.61 0.21 4.23
CA ASP A 29 11.64 -0.48 5.00
C ASP A 29 11.15 -1.86 5.47
N ASP A 30 9.89 -1.98 5.86
CA ASP A 30 9.28 -3.26 6.25
C ASP A 30 9.24 -4.24 5.07
N LEU A 31 8.85 -3.74 3.88
CA LEU A 31 8.87 -4.53 2.66
C LEU A 31 10.31 -4.92 2.27
N ALA A 32 11.27 -4.00 2.43
CA ALA A 32 12.68 -4.28 2.15
C ALA A 32 13.24 -5.37 3.06
N GLN A 33 12.92 -5.30 4.36
CA GLN A 33 13.27 -6.32 5.34
C GLN A 33 12.62 -7.67 5.02
N TYR A 34 11.33 -7.69 4.69
CA TYR A 34 10.62 -8.92 4.30
C TYR A 34 11.20 -9.58 3.05
N MET A 35 11.56 -8.77 2.05
CA MET A 35 12.08 -9.26 0.79
C MET A 35 13.59 -9.59 0.84
N GLY A 36 14.29 -9.18 1.89
CA GLY A 36 15.74 -9.37 2.04
C GLY A 36 16.58 -8.51 1.10
N TYR A 37 16.05 -7.36 0.66
CA TYR A 37 16.73 -6.43 -0.26
C TYR A 37 16.87 -5.05 0.35
N SER A 38 17.72 -4.21 -0.26
CA SER A 38 17.83 -2.81 0.14
C SER A 38 16.56 -2.04 -0.23
N ARG A 39 16.24 -1.02 0.58
CA ARG A 39 15.13 -0.06 0.32
C ARG A 39 15.16 0.48 -1.11
N ARG A 40 16.34 0.84 -1.61
CA ARG A 40 16.52 1.39 -2.96
C ARG A 40 16.17 0.38 -4.03
N PHE A 41 16.64 -0.86 -3.93
CA PHE A 41 16.30 -1.90 -4.89
C PHE A 41 14.81 -2.20 -4.91
N VAL A 42 14.18 -2.28 -3.73
CA VAL A 42 12.73 -2.46 -3.63
C VAL A 42 11.97 -1.30 -4.25
N TYR A 43 12.39 -0.06 -3.98
CA TYR A 43 11.82 1.12 -4.62
C TYR A 43 11.93 1.05 -6.15
N ASP A 44 13.12 0.74 -6.68
CA ASP A 44 13.38 0.71 -8.12
C ASP A 44 12.55 -0.36 -8.81
N VAL A 45 12.47 -1.57 -8.25
CA VAL A 45 11.62 -2.65 -8.79
C VAL A 45 10.15 -2.27 -8.71
N PHE A 46 9.69 -1.75 -7.56
CA PHE A 46 8.29 -1.38 -7.41
C PHE A 46 7.90 -0.26 -8.38
N TYR A 47 8.73 0.78 -8.51
CA TYR A 47 8.48 1.89 -9.41
C TYR A 47 8.52 1.46 -10.89
N GLN A 48 9.45 0.57 -11.26
CA GLN A 48 9.58 0.07 -12.62
C GLN A 48 8.31 -0.63 -13.13
N TYR A 49 7.63 -1.40 -12.28
CA TYR A 49 6.45 -2.17 -12.68
C TYR A 49 5.12 -1.53 -12.26
N GLY A 50 5.08 -0.88 -11.09
CA GLY A 50 3.90 -0.20 -10.56
C GLY A 50 3.69 1.20 -11.13
N GLN A 51 4.71 1.79 -11.78
CA GLN A 51 4.66 3.14 -12.38
C GLN A 51 4.27 4.25 -11.39
N LEU A 52 4.40 3.99 -10.10
CA LEU A 52 4.12 4.95 -9.04
C LEU A 52 4.91 4.59 -7.76
N PRO A 53 5.22 5.58 -6.91
CA PRO A 53 5.92 5.33 -5.65
C PRO A 53 5.10 4.43 -4.72
N ILE A 54 5.76 3.49 -4.04
CA ILE A 54 5.10 2.56 -3.10
C ILE A 54 4.25 3.28 -2.03
N GLY A 55 4.71 4.42 -1.49
CA GLY A 55 3.94 5.19 -0.51
C GLY A 55 2.64 5.75 -1.11
N GLN A 56 2.66 6.15 -2.37
CA GLN A 56 1.47 6.58 -3.10
C GLN A 56 0.52 5.41 -3.36
N TYR A 57 1.07 4.23 -3.69
CA TYR A 57 0.28 2.99 -3.84
C TYR A 57 -0.51 2.69 -2.57
N ILE A 58 0.17 2.63 -1.42
CA ILE A 58 -0.43 2.32 -0.12
C ILE A 58 -1.56 3.30 0.20
N ARG A 59 -1.33 4.60 0.01
CA ARG A 59 -2.34 5.64 0.27
C ARG A 59 -3.56 5.49 -0.63
N LEU A 60 -3.37 5.32 -1.94
CA LEU A 60 -4.47 5.14 -2.90
C LEU A 60 -5.25 3.86 -2.63
N ARG A 61 -4.56 2.79 -2.23
CA ARG A 61 -5.20 1.51 -1.91
C ARG A 61 -6.06 1.62 -0.67
N ARG A 62 -5.56 2.25 0.41
CA ARG A 62 -6.34 2.55 1.61
C ARG A 62 -7.57 3.40 1.32
N LEU A 63 -7.43 4.43 0.46
CA LEU A 63 -8.58 5.25 0.03
C LEU A 63 -9.62 4.42 -0.75
N THR A 64 -9.16 3.51 -1.61
CA THR A 64 -10.06 2.62 -2.35
C THR A 64 -10.80 1.67 -1.42
N ILE A 65 -10.11 1.08 -0.44
CA ILE A 65 -10.73 0.25 0.61
C ILE A 65 -11.75 1.09 1.40
N ALA A 66 -11.41 2.31 1.79
CA ALA A 66 -12.32 3.23 2.47
C ALA A 66 -13.60 3.49 1.66
N ALA A 67 -13.44 3.85 0.38
CA ALA A 67 -14.56 4.17 -0.51
C ALA A 67 -15.46 2.95 -0.76
N VAL A 68 -14.86 1.77 -0.93
CA VAL A 68 -15.61 0.51 -1.08
C VAL A 68 -16.37 0.19 0.21
N SER A 69 -15.73 0.30 1.38
CA SER A 69 -16.39 0.09 2.67
C SER A 69 -17.53 1.09 2.91
N LEU A 70 -17.36 2.36 2.56
CA LEU A 70 -18.39 3.39 2.66
C LEU A 70 -19.60 3.11 1.76
N ARG A 71 -19.36 2.54 0.57
CA ARG A 71 -20.42 2.23 -0.39
C ARG A 71 -21.16 0.94 -0.04
N LEU A 72 -20.45 -0.06 0.47
CA LEU A 72 -21.00 -1.39 0.75
C LEU A 72 -21.55 -1.54 2.17
N THR A 73 -21.13 -0.70 3.10
CA THR A 73 -21.56 -0.75 4.50
C THR A 73 -22.23 0.56 4.92
N ARG A 74 -23.22 0.50 5.81
CA ARG A 74 -23.74 1.68 6.53
C ARG A 74 -22.86 2.03 7.75
N GLN A 75 -21.59 1.64 7.74
CA GLN A 75 -20.70 1.95 8.86
C GLN A 75 -20.44 3.46 8.89
N PRO A 76 -20.43 4.08 10.08
CA PRO A 76 -20.12 5.49 10.20
C PRO A 76 -18.68 5.72 9.70
N ILE A 77 -18.47 6.82 8.96
CA ILE A 77 -17.18 7.23 8.40
C ILE A 77 -16.05 7.17 9.43
N ALA A 78 -16.36 7.48 10.70
CA ALA A 78 -15.44 7.36 11.82
C ALA A 78 -14.89 5.93 11.98
N ALA A 79 -15.74 4.90 11.98
CA ALA A 79 -15.31 3.51 12.15
C ALA A 79 -14.37 3.04 11.02
N ILE A 80 -14.61 3.50 9.79
CA ILE A 80 -13.76 3.19 8.63
C ILE A 80 -12.42 3.93 8.72
N ALA A 81 -12.41 5.18 9.21
CA ALA A 81 -11.16 5.92 9.46
C ALA A 81 -10.30 5.27 10.56
N TRP A 82 -10.93 4.79 11.64
CA TRP A 82 -10.26 4.04 12.71
C TRP A 82 -9.68 2.72 12.22
N GLN A 83 -10.43 1.95 11.41
CA GLN A 83 -9.95 0.68 10.83
C GLN A 83 -8.81 0.86 9.83
N LEU A 84 -8.76 2.01 9.17
CA LEU A 84 -7.69 2.34 8.24
C LEU A 84 -6.52 3.02 8.93
N SER A 85 -6.36 2.99 10.25
CA SER A 85 -5.19 3.58 10.95
C SER A 85 -5.02 5.09 10.65
N TYR A 86 -6.13 5.84 10.65
CA TYR A 86 -6.08 7.29 10.79
C TYR A 86 -6.44 7.64 12.23
N ASP A 87 -5.48 8.15 13.01
CA ASP A 87 -5.66 8.50 14.43
C ASP A 87 -6.70 9.60 14.70
N SER A 88 -7.17 10.32 13.66
CA SER A 88 -8.15 11.38 13.82
C SER A 88 -8.92 11.66 12.51
N PRO A 89 -10.24 11.94 12.59
CA PRO A 89 -11.06 12.45 11.48
C PRO A 89 -10.53 13.74 10.82
N GLN A 90 -9.67 14.52 11.50
CA GLN A 90 -9.12 15.79 10.99
C GLN A 90 -8.01 15.59 9.95
N THR A 91 -7.32 14.44 9.95
CA THR A 91 -6.28 14.12 8.96
C THR A 91 -6.86 13.80 7.59
N PHE A 92 -8.13 13.37 7.53
CA PHE A 92 -8.85 13.07 6.28
C PHE A 92 -9.11 14.33 5.43
N SER A 93 -9.30 15.50 6.05
CA SER A 93 -9.67 16.75 5.36
C SER A 93 -8.51 17.47 4.65
N ARG A 94 -7.24 17.12 4.88
CA ARG A 94 -6.09 17.83 4.27
C ARG A 94 -5.51 17.12 3.04
N GLY A 95 -6.19 16.08 2.54
CA GLY A 95 -5.74 15.27 1.42
C GLY A 95 -6.70 15.25 0.22
N VAL A 96 -7.68 16.17 0.19
CA VAL A 96 -8.51 16.44 -0.98
C VAL A 96 -7.84 17.52 -1.81
#